data_AF-A0A3M1Q2J7-F1
#
_entry.id   AF-A0A3M1Q2J7-F1
#
_cell.length_a   1.000
_cell.length_b   1.000
_cell.length_c   1.000
_cell.angle_alpha   90.00
_cell.angle_beta   90.00
_cell.angle_gamma   90.00
#
_symmetry.space_group_name_H-M   'P 1'
#
loop_
_entity.id
_entity.type
_entity.pdbx_description
1 polymer ?
#
loop_
_entity_poly.entity_id
_entity_poly.type
_entity_poly.pdbx_seq_one_letter_code
_entity_poly.pdbx_strand_id
1 'polypeptide(L)'
;MDLMRAVGLAHLEALRNQLDVVANNIANVNSTAFKTERARFRTEVFEMPQGGGVVGLGRVQFVLPAGVFRDMAQGAIDVTNNPLDVAIEGDGFFVVQTDQGEQLYTRAGNLTLNADRELVTVTGARVLDDSGAPIAFETTDNRITIDEEGKIFTERGEVAQLGLVRFERPQQLERRGDG
;
A
#
# COMPACT_ATOMS: atom_id res chain seq x y z
N MET A 1 10.05 -38.61 14.07
CA MET A 1 9.56 -37.27 14.47
C MET A 1 8.05 -37.36 14.63
N ASP A 2 7.52 -36.87 15.73
CA ASP A 2 6.11 -37.01 16.12
C ASP A 2 5.22 -36.06 15.30
N LEU A 3 4.36 -36.63 14.47
CA LEU A 3 3.51 -35.95 13.49
C LEU A 3 2.58 -34.92 14.14
N MET A 4 2.08 -35.20 15.34
CA MET A 4 1.20 -34.29 16.08
C MET A 4 1.93 -33.02 16.47
N ARG A 5 3.23 -33.12 16.80
CA ARG A 5 4.09 -31.97 17.12
C ARG A 5 4.37 -31.12 15.89
N ALA A 6 4.55 -31.75 14.72
CA ALA A 6 4.77 -31.04 13.46
C ALA A 6 3.52 -30.26 13.01
N VAL A 7 2.33 -30.86 13.11
CA VAL A 7 1.06 -30.18 12.83
C VAL A 7 0.82 -29.03 13.82
N GLY A 8 1.09 -29.25 15.12
CA GLY A 8 1.00 -28.21 16.13
C GLY A 8 1.95 -27.04 15.88
N LEU A 9 3.20 -27.31 15.49
CA LEU A 9 4.17 -26.27 15.14
C LEU A 9 3.73 -25.45 13.92
N ALA A 10 3.28 -26.12 12.86
CA ALA A 10 2.77 -25.43 11.66
C ALA A 10 1.57 -24.52 11.98
N HIS A 11 0.67 -24.97 12.88
CA HIS A 11 -0.43 -24.14 13.34
C HIS A 11 0.03 -22.92 14.15
N LEU A 12 0.99 -23.09 15.06
CA LEU A 12 1.58 -21.99 15.83
C LEU A 12 2.29 -20.98 14.92
N GLU A 13 3.00 -21.43 13.90
CA GLU A 13 3.62 -20.57 12.89
C GLU A 13 2.58 -19.80 12.08
N ALA A 14 1.48 -20.46 11.68
CA ALA A 14 0.38 -19.81 10.99
C ALA A 14 -0.29 -18.73 11.87
N LEU A 15 -0.55 -19.04 13.15
CA LEU A 15 -1.10 -18.08 14.11
C LEU A 15 -0.16 -16.89 14.34
N ARG A 16 1.14 -17.14 14.49
CA ARG A 16 2.15 -16.09 14.63
C ARG A 16 2.13 -15.15 13.42
N ASN A 17 2.17 -15.69 12.21
CA ASN A 17 2.09 -14.88 10.98
C ASN A 17 0.80 -14.05 10.92
N GLN A 18 -0.34 -14.63 11.35
CA GLN A 18 -1.60 -13.89 11.40
C GLN A 18 -1.54 -12.74 12.41
N LEU A 19 -0.96 -12.95 13.59
CA LEU A 19 -0.77 -11.91 14.60
C LEU A 19 0.15 -10.80 14.09
N ASP A 20 1.22 -11.14 13.40
CA ASP A 20 2.17 -10.18 12.83
C ASP A 20 1.47 -9.29 11.77
N VAL A 21 0.64 -9.88 10.90
CA VAL A 21 -0.17 -9.14 9.91
C VAL A 21 -1.20 -8.23 10.58
N VAL A 22 -1.90 -8.72 11.61
CA VAL A 22 -2.88 -7.90 12.36
C VAL A 22 -2.19 -6.75 13.09
N ALA A 23 -1.04 -7.01 13.72
CA ALA A 23 -0.26 -5.98 14.39
C ALA A 23 0.20 -4.90 13.40
N ASN A 24 0.63 -5.28 12.21
CA ASN A 24 1.00 -4.34 11.15
C ASN A 24 -0.20 -3.48 10.71
N ASN A 25 -1.37 -4.09 10.51
CA ASN A 25 -2.59 -3.36 10.16
C ASN A 25 -3.02 -2.38 11.26
N ILE A 26 -2.91 -2.76 12.53
CA ILE A 26 -3.24 -1.88 13.67
C ILE A 26 -2.24 -0.73 13.76
N ALA A 27 -0.95 -1.01 13.59
CA ALA A 27 0.09 0.02 13.64
C ALA A 27 -0.08 1.08 12.54
N ASN A 28 -0.60 0.68 11.38
CA ASN A 28 -0.78 1.54 10.22
C ASN A 28 -2.24 1.96 9.97
N VAL A 29 -3.16 1.73 10.92
CA VAL A 29 -4.59 2.03 10.73
C VAL A 29 -4.84 3.52 10.47
N ASN A 30 -3.98 4.39 11.00
CA ASN A 30 -4.03 5.84 10.82
C ASN A 30 -3.02 6.36 9.78
N SER A 31 -2.29 5.47 9.11
CA SER A 31 -1.34 5.87 8.06
C SER A 31 -2.09 6.22 6.79
N THR A 32 -1.81 7.40 6.22
CA THR A 32 -2.46 7.86 4.99
C THR A 32 -2.25 6.84 3.87
N ALA A 33 -3.36 6.45 3.24
CA ALA A 33 -3.38 5.55 2.09
C ALA A 33 -2.85 4.12 2.31
N PHE A 34 -2.69 3.69 3.56
CA PHE A 34 -2.32 2.32 3.88
C PHE A 34 -3.36 1.29 3.37
N LYS A 35 -2.89 0.18 2.81
CA LYS A 35 -3.73 -0.91 2.31
C LYS A 35 -3.65 -2.11 3.25
N THR A 36 -4.80 -2.52 3.78
CA THR A 36 -4.91 -3.62 4.74
C THR A 36 -4.32 -4.91 4.17
N GLU A 37 -3.46 -5.55 4.95
CA GLU A 37 -2.87 -6.83 4.63
C GLU A 37 -3.69 -7.99 5.20
N ARG A 38 -3.79 -9.09 4.45
CA ARG A 38 -4.46 -10.32 4.89
C ARG A 38 -3.54 -11.52 4.68
N ALA A 39 -3.32 -12.27 5.75
CA ALA A 39 -2.62 -13.54 5.67
C ALA A 39 -3.46 -14.56 4.90
N ARG A 40 -2.85 -15.23 3.91
CA ARG A 40 -3.42 -16.39 3.24
C ARG A 40 -2.71 -17.64 3.70
N PHE A 41 -3.48 -18.70 3.86
CA PHE A 41 -2.98 -20.02 4.21
C PHE A 41 -3.46 -21.03 3.17
N ARG A 42 -2.65 -22.05 2.92
CA ARG A 42 -3.02 -23.21 2.11
C ARG A 42 -2.96 -24.45 2.98
N THR A 43 -3.93 -25.34 2.78
CA THR A 43 -3.92 -26.65 3.42
C THR A 43 -3.26 -27.63 2.47
N GLU A 44 -2.20 -28.30 2.94
CA GLU A 44 -1.61 -29.42 2.24
C GLU A 44 -1.98 -30.72 2.92
N VAL A 45 -2.48 -31.67 2.14
CA VAL A 45 -2.88 -32.99 2.62
C VAL A 45 -1.78 -33.97 2.27
N PHE A 46 -1.16 -34.56 3.28
CA PHE A 46 -0.23 -35.67 3.11
C PHE A 46 -0.95 -36.99 3.38
N GLU A 47 -0.95 -37.88 2.40
CA GLU A 47 -1.44 -39.25 2.55
C GLU A 47 -0.29 -40.13 3.04
N MET A 48 -0.50 -40.82 4.16
CA MET A 48 0.51 -41.73 4.71
C MET A 48 0.48 -43.08 3.98
N PRO A 49 1.64 -43.70 3.67
CA PRO A 49 1.67 -45.05 3.10
C PRO A 49 0.98 -46.03 4.06
N GLN A 50 0.01 -46.78 3.54
CA GLN A 50 -0.65 -47.85 4.31
C GLN A 50 0.36 -48.97 4.59
N GLY A 51 0.94 -48.99 5.79
CA GLY A 51 1.89 -50.04 6.17
C GLY A 51 2.60 -49.86 7.50
N GLY A 52 2.58 -48.67 8.10
CA GLY A 52 3.28 -48.38 9.36
C GLY A 52 2.36 -48.27 10.57
N GLY A 53 1.71 -49.35 11.00
CA GLY A 53 1.24 -49.60 12.38
C GLY A 53 0.26 -48.63 13.07
N VAL A 54 -0.03 -47.46 12.51
CA VAL A 54 -0.93 -46.46 13.12
C VAL A 54 -2.26 -46.48 12.37
N VAL A 55 -3.18 -47.33 12.87
CA VAL A 55 -4.56 -47.40 12.39
C VAL A 55 -5.24 -46.06 12.71
N GLY A 56 -5.67 -45.32 11.69
CA GLY A 56 -6.58 -44.16 11.82
C GLY A 56 -6.05 -42.81 11.32
N LEU A 57 -4.77 -42.66 11.02
CA LEU A 57 -4.19 -41.42 10.48
C LEU A 57 -3.90 -41.55 8.98
N GLY A 58 -4.90 -41.91 8.17
CA GLY A 58 -4.72 -42.06 6.72
C GLY A 58 -4.40 -40.75 5.98
N ARG A 59 -4.72 -39.60 6.59
CA ARG A 59 -4.51 -38.26 6.03
C ARG A 59 -4.13 -37.28 7.12
N VAL A 60 -3.12 -36.46 6.83
CA VAL A 60 -2.65 -35.39 7.72
C VAL A 60 -2.75 -34.10 6.96
N GLN A 61 -3.37 -33.10 7.58
CA GLN A 61 -3.50 -31.77 7.00
C GLN A 61 -2.53 -30.84 7.70
N PHE A 62 -1.70 -30.16 6.90
CA PHE A 62 -0.83 -29.08 7.37
C PHE A 62 -1.39 -27.75 6.87
N VAL A 63 -1.46 -26.76 7.74
CA VAL A 63 -1.75 -25.38 7.35
C VAL A 63 -0.42 -24.67 7.17
N LEU A 64 -0.14 -24.23 5.95
CA LEU A 64 1.08 -23.53 5.61
C LEU A 64 0.75 -22.09 5.19
N PRO A 65 1.58 -21.10 5.53
CA PRO A 65 1.44 -19.75 5.01
C PRO A 65 1.58 -19.78 3.48
N ALA A 66 0.58 -19.22 2.79
CA ALA A 66 0.52 -19.12 1.33
C ALA A 66 0.84 -17.70 0.83
N GLY A 67 1.21 -16.79 1.73
CA GLY A 67 1.58 -15.41 1.46
C GLY A 67 0.69 -14.39 2.16
N VAL A 68 0.99 -13.11 1.96
CA VAL A 68 0.18 -11.98 2.40
C VAL A 68 -0.34 -11.28 1.15
N PHE A 69 -1.63 -10.95 1.11
CA PHE A 69 -2.20 -10.15 0.04
C PHE A 69 -2.73 -8.82 0.57
N ARG A 70 -2.64 -7.78 -0.24
CA ARG A 70 -3.18 -6.46 0.09
C ARG A 70 -4.60 -6.34 -0.43
N ASP A 71 -5.49 -5.88 0.44
CA ASP A 71 -6.82 -5.46 0.05
C ASP A 71 -6.72 -4.07 -0.56
N MET A 72 -6.99 -3.97 -1.86
CA MET A 72 -6.92 -2.72 -2.61
C MET A 72 -8.18 -1.86 -2.45
N ALA A 73 -9.19 -2.33 -1.70
CA ALA A 73 -10.39 -1.57 -1.41
C ALA A 73 -10.09 -0.15 -0.89
N GLN A 74 -10.96 0.78 -1.23
CA GLN A 74 -10.88 2.15 -0.74
C GLN A 74 -11.25 2.19 0.74
N GLY A 75 -10.41 2.85 1.54
CA GLY A 75 -10.70 3.14 2.94
C GLY A 75 -11.63 4.35 3.10
N ALA A 76 -11.91 4.74 4.34
CA ALA A 76 -12.59 6.01 4.60
C ALA A 76 -11.74 7.19 4.10
N ILE A 77 -12.40 8.22 3.56
CA ILE A 77 -11.78 9.49 3.23
C ILE A 77 -12.22 10.49 4.28
N ASP A 78 -11.25 11.07 4.98
CA ASP A 78 -11.47 12.14 5.97
C ASP A 78 -11.02 13.48 5.38
N VAL A 79 -11.86 14.50 5.50
CA VAL A 79 -11.56 15.85 5.01
C VAL A 79 -10.74 16.60 6.06
N THR A 80 -9.51 16.98 5.73
CA THR A 80 -8.58 17.63 6.66
C THR A 80 -8.60 19.17 6.60
N ASN A 81 -9.29 19.76 5.61
CA ASN A 81 -9.29 21.20 5.29
C ASN A 81 -7.91 21.78 4.92
N ASN A 82 -6.89 20.96 4.70
CA ASN A 82 -5.61 21.38 4.15
C ASN A 82 -5.67 21.29 2.61
N PRO A 83 -5.40 22.38 1.85
CA PRO A 83 -5.51 22.36 0.39
C PRO A 83 -4.49 21.44 -0.31
N LEU A 84 -3.42 21.03 0.40
CA LEU A 84 -2.42 20.08 -0.11
C LEU A 84 -2.68 18.64 0.33
N ASP A 85 -3.74 18.41 1.11
CA ASP A 85 -4.20 17.05 1.42
C ASP A 85 -5.24 16.65 0.38
N VAL A 86 -4.84 15.75 -0.53
CA VAL A 86 -5.68 15.26 -1.61
C VAL A 86 -5.96 13.77 -1.44
N ALA A 87 -7.13 13.33 -1.86
CA ALA A 87 -7.49 11.92 -1.88
C ALA A 87 -8.06 11.55 -3.24
N ILE A 88 -7.64 10.39 -3.76
CA ILE A 88 -8.21 9.82 -4.98
C ILE A 88 -9.46 9.05 -4.60
N GLU A 89 -10.62 9.45 -5.13
CA GLU A 89 -11.82 8.63 -5.10
C GLU A 89 -11.78 7.61 -6.26
N GLY A 90 -11.97 6.33 -5.93
CA GLY A 90 -11.86 5.22 -6.86
C GLY A 90 -10.41 4.75 -7.11
N ASP A 91 -10.20 4.15 -8.28
CA ASP A 91 -8.91 3.54 -8.66
C ASP A 91 -7.95 4.58 -9.22
N GLY A 92 -6.69 4.50 -8.79
CA GLY A 92 -5.61 5.38 -9.23
C GLY A 92 -4.48 5.50 -8.23
N PHE A 93 -3.34 6.00 -8.70
CA PHE A 93 -2.17 6.34 -7.91
C PHE A 93 -1.60 7.66 -8.43
N PHE A 94 -1.12 8.50 -7.51
CA PHE A 94 -0.26 9.62 -7.84
C PHE A 94 1.08 9.09 -8.33
N VAL A 95 1.65 9.78 -9.31
CA VAL A 95 3.00 9.51 -9.79
C VAL A 95 3.97 10.39 -9.02
N VAL A 96 5.00 9.78 -8.44
CA VAL A 96 6.05 10.49 -7.71
C VAL A 96 7.43 10.05 -8.19
N GLN A 97 8.43 10.89 -7.97
CA GLN A 97 9.82 10.62 -8.32
C GLN A 97 10.71 10.78 -7.10
N THR A 98 11.59 9.80 -6.87
CA THR A 98 12.61 9.89 -5.82
C THR A 98 13.72 10.85 -6.23
N ASP A 99 14.54 11.29 -5.27
CA ASP A 99 15.73 12.11 -5.56
C ASP A 99 16.75 11.42 -6.49
N GLN A 100 16.66 10.09 -6.62
CA GLN A 100 17.49 9.30 -7.55
C GLN A 100 16.90 9.22 -8.96
N GLY A 101 15.75 9.84 -9.21
CA GLY A 101 15.04 9.83 -10.49
C GLY A 101 14.15 8.61 -10.71
N GLU A 102 14.02 7.71 -9.73
CA GLU A 102 13.15 6.53 -9.83
C GLU A 102 11.68 6.95 -9.70
N GLN A 103 10.85 6.52 -10.65
CA GLN A 103 9.41 6.77 -10.62
C GLN A 103 8.71 5.72 -9.74
N LEU A 104 7.94 6.20 -8.78
CA LEU A 104 7.13 5.41 -7.86
C LEU A 104 5.66 5.85 -7.95
N TYR A 105 4.80 5.08 -7.30
CA TYR A 105 3.36 5.28 -7.29
C TYR A 105 2.86 5.24 -5.85
N THR A 106 2.04 6.21 -5.48
CA THR A 106 1.49 6.30 -4.12
C THR A 106 0.05 6.72 -4.16
N ARG A 107 -0.72 6.32 -3.15
CA ARG A 107 -2.04 6.91 -2.88
C ARG A 107 -2.00 7.93 -1.74
N ALA A 108 -0.84 8.11 -1.11
CA ALA A 108 -0.66 9.08 -0.05
C ALA A 108 -0.71 10.48 -0.65
N GLY A 109 -1.75 11.23 -0.31
CA GLY A 109 -1.95 12.59 -0.81
C GLY A 109 -1.79 13.65 0.27
N ASN A 110 -1.10 13.33 1.37
CA ASN A 110 -0.58 14.33 2.31
C ASN A 110 0.67 14.97 1.70
N LEU A 111 0.47 16.02 0.90
CA LEU A 111 1.53 16.69 0.15
C LEU A 111 2.04 17.94 0.89
N THR A 112 3.26 18.35 0.58
CA THR A 112 3.89 19.55 1.13
C THR A 112 4.80 20.18 0.08
N LEU A 113 5.30 21.39 0.36
CA LEU A 113 6.34 22.01 -0.44
C LEU A 113 7.71 21.76 0.18
N ASN A 114 8.71 21.49 -0.65
CA ASN A 114 10.11 21.46 -0.22
C ASN A 114 10.74 22.88 -0.24
N ALA A 115 12.04 22.97 0.08
CA ALA A 115 12.77 24.23 0.09
C ALA A 115 12.87 24.90 -1.30
N ASP A 116 12.84 24.09 -2.36
CA ASP A 116 12.85 24.54 -3.75
C ASP A 116 11.45 24.88 -4.28
N ARG A 117 10.44 24.83 -3.41
CA ARG A 117 9.01 25.04 -3.71
C ARG A 117 8.45 24.07 -4.74
N GLU A 118 8.98 22.85 -4.76
CA GLU A 118 8.38 21.73 -5.47
C GLU A 118 7.35 21.03 -4.58
N LEU A 119 6.29 20.51 -5.18
CA LEU A 119 5.32 19.65 -4.52
C LEU A 119 5.96 18.29 -4.25
N VAL A 120 6.00 17.89 -2.98
CA VAL A 120 6.60 16.64 -2.53
C VAL A 120 5.68 15.89 -1.58
N THR A 121 5.87 14.59 -1.46
CA THR A 121 5.29 13.78 -0.38
C THR A 121 5.99 14.08 0.95
N VAL A 122 5.42 13.62 2.07
CA VAL A 122 6.09 13.70 3.39
C VAL A 122 7.44 12.97 3.43
N THR A 123 7.65 11.98 2.56
CA THR A 123 8.93 11.27 2.42
C THR A 123 9.95 12.00 1.53
N GLY A 124 9.56 13.14 0.94
CA GLY A 124 10.42 13.97 0.08
C GLY A 124 10.40 13.60 -1.41
N ALA A 125 9.59 12.61 -1.83
CA ALA A 125 9.46 12.29 -3.25
C ALA A 125 8.69 13.38 -3.98
N ARG A 126 9.18 13.82 -5.14
CA ARG A 126 8.58 14.87 -5.96
C ARG A 126 7.30 14.37 -6.62
N VAL A 127 6.22 15.12 -6.52
CA VAL A 127 4.96 14.79 -7.20
C VAL A 127 5.05 15.25 -8.65
N LEU A 128 4.68 14.35 -9.56
CA LEU A 128 4.71 14.62 -10.99
C LEU A 128 3.35 15.05 -11.51
N ASP A 129 3.36 15.92 -12.51
CA ASP A 129 2.18 16.29 -13.29
C ASP A 129 1.77 15.21 -14.30
N ASP A 130 0.71 15.46 -15.05
CA ASP A 130 0.20 14.61 -16.13
C ASP A 130 1.17 14.45 -17.32
N SER A 131 2.16 15.34 -17.44
CA SER A 131 3.27 15.26 -18.40
C SER A 131 4.49 14.49 -17.88
N GLY A 132 4.51 14.15 -16.58
CA GLY A 132 5.62 13.47 -15.91
C GLY A 132 6.72 14.42 -15.41
N ALA A 133 6.47 15.73 -15.33
CA ALA A 133 7.40 16.72 -14.79
C ALA A 133 7.11 17.03 -13.31
N PRO A 134 8.14 17.33 -12.48
CA PRO A 134 7.92 17.79 -11.12
C PRO A 134 7.14 19.10 -11.08
N ILE A 135 6.16 19.17 -10.17
CA ILE A 135 5.34 20.37 -10.00
C ILE A 135 6.07 21.36 -9.11
N ALA A 136 6.35 22.56 -9.61
CA ALA A 136 7.04 23.62 -8.88
C ALA A 136 6.22 24.93 -8.86
N PHE A 137 6.37 25.70 -7.78
CA PHE A 137 5.69 26.98 -7.57
C PHE A 137 6.69 28.10 -7.40
N GLU A 138 6.34 29.32 -7.82
CA GLU A 138 7.23 30.45 -7.59
C GLU A 138 7.08 30.96 -6.15
N THR A 139 8.06 31.73 -5.69
CA THR A 139 8.09 32.32 -4.34
C THR A 139 6.95 33.29 -4.06
N THR A 140 6.33 33.82 -5.11
CA THR A 140 5.20 34.75 -5.04
C THR A 140 3.85 34.04 -4.95
N ASP A 141 3.78 32.73 -5.17
CA ASP A 141 2.54 31.96 -4.98
C ASP A 141 2.31 31.73 -3.49
N ASN A 142 1.30 32.38 -2.93
CA ASN A 142 0.96 32.29 -1.51
C ASN A 142 -0.23 31.37 -1.25
N ARG A 143 -1.09 31.14 -2.25
CA ARG A 143 -2.24 30.25 -2.14
C ARG A 143 -2.19 29.22 -3.26
N ILE A 144 -2.10 27.96 -2.86
CA ILE A 144 -2.18 26.81 -3.76
C ILE A 144 -3.46 26.08 -3.42
N THR A 145 -4.24 25.75 -4.44
CA THR A 145 -5.48 24.98 -4.32
C THR A 145 -5.51 23.91 -5.39
N ILE A 146 -6.09 22.75 -5.07
CA ILE A 146 -6.25 21.64 -5.98
C ILE A 146 -7.76 21.38 -6.11
N ASP A 147 -8.26 21.31 -7.34
CA ASP A 147 -9.68 21.02 -7.62
C ASP A 147 -9.99 19.51 -7.66
N GLU A 148 -11.25 19.17 -7.92
CA GLU A 148 -11.73 17.79 -7.97
C GLU A 148 -11.15 17.00 -9.16
N GLU A 149 -10.74 17.70 -10.22
CA GLU A 149 -10.07 17.17 -11.39
C GLU A 149 -8.55 17.00 -11.19
N GLY A 150 -8.02 17.42 -10.05
CA GLY A 150 -6.60 17.38 -9.72
C GLY A 150 -5.78 18.49 -10.39
N LYS A 151 -6.43 19.51 -10.95
CA LYS A 151 -5.76 20.72 -11.44
C LYS A 151 -5.36 21.58 -10.27
N ILE A 152 -4.18 22.14 -10.38
CA ILE A 152 -3.53 22.94 -9.36
C ILE A 152 -3.60 24.40 -9.80
N PHE A 153 -4.12 25.24 -8.93
CA PHE A 153 -4.27 26.67 -9.16
C PHE A 153 -3.51 27.47 -8.12
N THR A 154 -2.99 28.61 -8.56
CA THR A 154 -2.56 29.69 -7.67
C THR A 154 -3.41 30.93 -7.91
N GLU A 155 -3.11 32.02 -7.19
CA GLU A 155 -3.74 33.32 -7.48
C GLU A 155 -3.53 33.84 -8.91
N ARG A 156 -2.61 33.24 -9.67
CA ARG A 156 -2.27 33.66 -11.03
C ARG A 156 -2.94 32.82 -12.12
N GLY A 157 -3.52 31.68 -11.76
CA GLY A 157 -4.18 30.77 -12.69
C GLY A 157 -3.80 29.31 -12.46
N GLU A 158 -4.10 28.48 -13.46
CA GLU A 158 -3.74 27.06 -13.49
C GLU A 158 -2.21 26.91 -13.65
N VAL A 159 -1.60 26.07 -12.83
CA VAL A 159 -0.15 25.79 -12.83
C VAL A 159 0.15 24.43 -13.45
N ALA A 160 -0.55 23.38 -13.02
CA ALA A 160 -0.32 22.00 -13.44
C ALA A 160 -1.55 21.13 -13.15
N GLN A 161 -1.54 19.88 -13.61
CA GLN A 161 -2.51 18.86 -13.22
C GLN A 161 -1.78 17.65 -12.63
N LEU A 162 -2.26 17.09 -11.52
CA LEU A 162 -1.65 15.94 -10.87
C LEU A 162 -1.61 14.72 -11.80
N GLY A 163 -0.44 14.10 -11.91
CA GLY A 163 -0.27 12.85 -12.66
C GLY A 163 -0.94 11.68 -11.95
N LEU A 164 -1.96 11.11 -12.60
CA LEU A 164 -2.72 9.96 -12.11
C LEU A 164 -2.57 8.76 -13.05
N VAL A 165 -2.21 7.61 -12.49
CA VAL A 165 -2.13 6.34 -13.24
C VAL A 165 -3.04 5.28 -12.65
N ARG A 166 -3.59 4.44 -13.52
CA ARG A 166 -4.40 3.27 -13.15
C ARG A 166 -3.70 2.00 -13.62
N PHE A 167 -3.73 0.97 -12.78
CA PHE A 167 -3.20 -0.34 -13.10
C PHE A 167 -4.34 -1.35 -13.17
N GLU A 168 -4.34 -2.22 -14.18
CA GLU A 168 -5.31 -3.32 -14.26
C GLU A 168 -5.11 -4.34 -13.13
N ARG A 169 -3.88 -4.47 -12.64
CA ARG A 169 -3.49 -5.45 -11.61
C ARG A 169 -2.66 -4.78 -10.51
N PRO A 170 -3.25 -3.91 -9.68
CA PRO A 170 -2.53 -3.19 -8.63
C PRO A 170 -1.88 -4.14 -7.62
N GLN A 171 -2.38 -5.37 -7.47
CA GLN A 171 -1.79 -6.38 -6.57
C GLN A 171 -0.39 -6.85 -6.98
N GLN A 172 0.05 -6.54 -8.21
CA GLN A 172 1.41 -6.85 -8.66
C GLN A 172 2.44 -5.78 -8.29
N LEU A 173 1.99 -4.64 -7.74
CA LEU A 173 2.89 -3.57 -7.30
C LEU A 173 3.70 -3.99 -6.08
N GLU A 174 5.02 -3.83 -6.18
CA GLU A 174 5.93 -4.04 -5.05
C GLU A 174 5.87 -2.84 -4.10
N ARG A 175 5.80 -3.09 -2.78
CA ARG A 175 5.82 -2.01 -1.79
C ARG A 175 7.25 -1.58 -1.54
N ARG A 176 7.49 -0.28 -1.68
CA ARG A 176 8.79 0.38 -1.41
C ARG A 176 8.72 1.39 -0.24
N GLY A 177 7.55 1.63 0.35
CA GLY A 177 7.34 2.65 1.39
C GLY A 177 5.94 2.64 2.01
N ASP A 178 5.48 3.79 2.51
CA ASP A 178 4.33 3.89 3.43
C ASP A 178 2.95 4.16 2.79
N GLY A 179 2.84 4.09 1.45
CA GLY A 179 1.54 4.20 0.76
C GLY A 179 1.66 4.11 -0.75
#